data_AF-A0A916QVW1-F1
#
_entry.id   AF-A0A916QVW1-F1
#
_cell.length_a   1.000
_cell.length_b   1.000
_cell.length_c   1.000
_cell.angle_alpha   90.00
_cell.angle_beta   90.00
_cell.angle_gamma   90.00
#
_symmetry.space_group_name_H-M   'P 1'
#
loop_
_entity.id
_entity.type
_entity.pdbx_description
1 polymer ?
#
loop_
_entity_poly.entity_id
_entity_poly.type
_entity_poly.pdbx_seq_one_letter_code
_entity_poly.pdbx_strand_id
1 'polypeptide(L)'
;MKFIGIDLGWRSGKSGLCCLQYSDQKLKILDLDCILETEDILNWIDNLTPLPTPALIAVDAPTIIPNQTGTRLPDKLTHKYFGRYHAGCYPANLNRPFAQKTVNFGMSLTAKGFIHAPTIEPQQPGRFQIEVYPHPAIVNLFGLEKILKYKKGKLADRKSELLKLHQYIINILTTLEPTLEISENFLDTENINSIATLKITEDKLDSLICAYIGAYWWYWGQAKNLVLGDDTTGYIVVPERLAPLRGSQNSKFKSECVILRGPQNVRRTSDSQKY
;
A
#
# COMPACT_ATOMS: atom_id res chain seq x y z
N MET A 1 -10.94 -2.57 13.38
CA MET A 1 -10.76 -2.52 11.91
C MET A 1 -9.66 -3.53 11.55
N LYS A 2 -9.78 -4.25 10.44
CA LYS A 2 -8.69 -5.11 9.93
C LYS A 2 -8.00 -4.47 8.72
N PHE A 3 -6.70 -4.66 8.60
CA PHE A 3 -5.91 -4.20 7.47
C PHE A 3 -5.19 -5.38 6.87
N ILE A 4 -5.51 -5.68 5.61
CA ILE A 4 -4.95 -6.83 4.90
C ILE A 4 -3.95 -6.29 3.88
N GLY A 5 -2.73 -6.76 3.95
CA GLY A 5 -1.67 -6.46 2.98
C GLY A 5 -1.39 -7.67 2.10
N ILE A 6 -1.26 -7.43 0.79
CA ILE A 6 -1.05 -8.48 -0.20
C ILE A 6 0.09 -8.07 -1.12
N ASP A 7 1.27 -8.70 -0.96
CA ASP A 7 2.31 -8.69 -2.00
C ASP A 7 1.93 -9.75 -3.05
N LEU A 8 1.20 -9.33 -4.07
CA LEU A 8 0.56 -10.26 -5.00
C LEU A 8 1.61 -10.86 -5.95
N GLY A 9 1.58 -12.19 -6.13
CA GLY A 9 2.36 -12.83 -7.20
C GLY A 9 1.79 -12.49 -8.58
N TRP A 10 2.33 -11.48 -9.27
CA TRP A 10 1.77 -10.95 -10.53
C TRP A 10 1.65 -11.97 -11.67
N ARG A 11 2.52 -12.98 -11.72
CA ARG A 11 2.49 -14.04 -12.76
C ARG A 11 2.55 -15.43 -12.17
N SER A 12 3.57 -15.69 -11.35
CA SER A 12 3.83 -16.96 -10.69
C SER A 12 4.44 -16.72 -9.32
N GLY A 13 4.53 -17.76 -8.51
CA GLY A 13 5.03 -17.70 -7.15
C GLY A 13 3.93 -17.35 -6.15
N LYS A 14 4.26 -17.57 -4.87
CA LYS A 14 3.37 -17.26 -3.76
C LYS A 14 3.20 -15.75 -3.62
N SER A 15 2.06 -15.36 -3.06
CA SER A 15 1.79 -14.00 -2.60
C SER A 15 2.04 -13.93 -1.11
N GLY A 16 2.69 -12.87 -0.66
CA GLY A 16 2.80 -12.58 0.77
C GLY A 16 1.50 -12.00 1.29
N LEU A 17 1.05 -12.45 2.45
CA LEU A 17 -0.21 -12.02 3.08
C LEU A 17 0.05 -11.61 4.53
N CYS A 18 -0.49 -10.47 4.93
CA CYS A 18 -0.48 -10.03 6.32
C CYS A 18 -1.86 -9.49 6.70
N CYS A 19 -2.36 -9.87 7.87
CA CYS A 19 -3.53 -9.26 8.47
C CYS A 19 -3.13 -8.55 9.77
N LEU A 20 -3.32 -7.24 9.80
CA LEU A 20 -3.24 -6.44 11.02
C LEU A 20 -4.63 -6.23 11.59
N GLN A 21 -4.75 -6.33 12.91
CA GLN A 21 -5.93 -5.91 13.66
C GLN A 21 -5.63 -4.60 14.37
N TYR A 22 -6.47 -3.59 14.17
CA TYR A 22 -6.45 -2.37 14.97
C TYR A 22 -7.46 -2.46 16.11
N SER A 23 -6.96 -2.30 17.33
CA SER A 23 -7.68 -2.31 18.61
C SER A 23 -6.85 -1.57 19.65
N ASP A 24 -7.49 -0.91 20.61
CA ASP A 24 -6.79 -0.20 21.71
C ASP A 24 -5.70 0.76 21.23
N GLN A 25 -6.01 1.49 20.14
CA GLN A 25 -5.15 2.46 19.49
C GLN A 25 -3.85 1.89 18.89
N LYS A 26 -3.78 0.56 18.72
CA LYS A 26 -2.58 -0.11 18.22
C LYS A 26 -2.90 -1.16 17.17
N LEU A 27 -1.93 -1.42 16.31
CA LEU A 27 -1.94 -2.49 15.31
C LEU A 27 -1.23 -3.72 15.88
N LYS A 28 -1.83 -4.90 15.71
CA LYS A 28 -1.23 -6.20 16.03
C LYS A 28 -1.28 -7.10 14.81
N ILE A 29 -0.25 -7.91 14.60
CA ILE A 29 -0.29 -8.96 13.58
C ILE A 29 -1.25 -10.05 14.06
N LEU A 30 -2.32 -10.26 13.29
CA LEU A 30 -3.27 -11.35 13.51
C LEU A 30 -2.86 -12.61 12.73
N ASP A 31 -2.35 -12.43 11.51
CA ASP A 31 -1.87 -13.53 10.67
C ASP A 31 -0.82 -13.04 9.65
N LEU A 32 0.08 -13.95 9.23
CA LEU A 32 1.20 -13.68 8.33
C LEU A 32 1.65 -14.94 7.57
N ASP A 33 1.32 -15.02 6.28
CA ASP A 33 1.49 -16.24 5.48
C ASP A 33 1.94 -15.97 4.03
N CYS A 34 2.21 -17.05 3.28
CA CYS A 34 2.46 -17.03 1.85
C CYS A 34 1.61 -18.09 1.13
N ILE A 35 0.66 -17.63 0.31
CA ILE A 35 -0.30 -18.50 -0.41
C ILE A 35 -0.07 -18.40 -1.93
N LEU A 36 -0.12 -19.55 -2.62
CA LEU A 36 0.09 -19.62 -4.06
C LEU A 36 -1.16 -19.27 -4.88
N GLU A 37 -2.25 -19.99 -4.62
CA GLU A 37 -3.45 -19.92 -5.43
C GLU A 37 -4.30 -18.71 -5.08
N THR A 38 -4.82 -18.03 -6.11
CA THR A 38 -5.62 -16.81 -5.92
C THR A 38 -6.92 -17.08 -5.18
N GLU A 39 -7.54 -18.23 -5.41
CA GLU A 39 -8.76 -18.63 -4.70
C GLU A 39 -8.51 -18.82 -3.21
N ASP A 40 -7.38 -19.43 -2.84
CA ASP A 40 -7.00 -19.61 -1.43
C ASP A 40 -6.72 -18.27 -0.74
N ILE A 41 -6.16 -17.29 -1.45
CA ILE A 41 -6.00 -15.92 -0.94
C ILE A 41 -7.38 -15.30 -0.67
N LEU A 42 -8.33 -15.46 -1.60
CA LEU A 42 -9.69 -14.93 -1.44
C LEU A 42 -10.44 -15.60 -0.27
N ASN A 43 -10.28 -16.91 -0.10
CA ASN A 43 -10.83 -17.66 1.04
C ASN A 43 -10.20 -17.22 2.37
N TRP A 44 -8.88 -16.98 2.37
CA TRP A 44 -8.16 -16.45 3.53
C TRP A 44 -8.68 -15.06 3.93
N ILE A 45 -8.95 -14.18 2.96
CA ILE A 45 -9.59 -12.87 3.19
C ILE A 45 -10.99 -13.03 3.80
N ASP A 46 -11.81 -13.93 3.26
CA ASP A 46 -13.18 -14.14 3.75
C ASP A 46 -13.19 -14.65 5.20
N ASN A 47 -12.34 -15.61 5.53
CA ASN A 47 -12.21 -16.16 6.88
C ASN A 47 -11.79 -15.10 7.90
N LEU A 48 -10.93 -14.16 7.50
CA LEU A 48 -10.52 -13.06 8.34
C LEU A 48 -11.53 -11.90 8.36
N THR A 49 -12.40 -11.78 7.36
CA THR A 49 -13.31 -10.64 7.22
C THR A 49 -14.77 -11.07 7.00
N PRO A 50 -15.32 -11.96 7.84
CA PRO A 50 -16.71 -12.39 7.69
C PRO A 50 -17.63 -11.17 7.81
N LEU A 51 -18.67 -11.09 6.98
CA LEU A 51 -19.61 -9.97 7.04
C LEU A 51 -20.24 -9.87 8.44
N PRO A 52 -20.41 -8.65 9.00
CA PRO A 52 -20.17 -7.33 8.42
C PRO A 52 -18.79 -6.72 8.79
N THR A 53 -17.76 -7.53 9.04
CA THR A 53 -16.45 -7.05 9.54
C THR A 53 -15.85 -5.96 8.65
N PRO A 54 -15.53 -4.77 9.18
CA PRO A 54 -14.89 -3.72 8.41
C PRO A 54 -13.40 -4.04 8.23
N ALA A 55 -12.93 -3.88 6.99
CA ALA A 55 -11.56 -4.19 6.61
C ALA A 55 -11.11 -3.37 5.39
N LEU A 56 -9.80 -3.10 5.31
CA LEU A 56 -9.19 -2.45 4.16
C LEU A 56 -8.09 -3.36 3.60
N ILE A 57 -8.18 -3.64 2.30
CA ILE A 57 -7.23 -4.50 1.58
C ILE A 57 -6.29 -3.62 0.75
N ALA A 58 -5.00 -3.69 1.07
CA ALA A 58 -3.92 -3.00 0.37
C ALA A 58 -3.13 -3.99 -0.48
N VAL A 59 -3.18 -3.81 -1.81
CA VAL A 59 -2.60 -4.75 -2.78
C VAL A 59 -1.40 -4.12 -3.48
N ASP A 60 -0.23 -4.76 -3.43
CA ASP A 60 0.93 -4.42 -4.27
C ASP A 60 0.74 -4.98 -5.69
N ALA A 61 -0.26 -4.44 -6.39
CA ALA A 61 -0.51 -4.73 -7.79
C ALA A 61 -1.48 -3.72 -8.41
N PRO A 62 -1.36 -3.45 -9.72
CA PRO A 62 -2.32 -2.64 -10.45
C PRO A 62 -3.66 -3.36 -10.60
N THR A 63 -4.61 -3.00 -9.76
CA THR A 63 -5.99 -3.54 -9.75
C THR A 63 -6.93 -2.79 -10.70
N ILE A 64 -6.58 -1.55 -11.05
CA ILE A 64 -7.24 -0.75 -12.09
C ILE A 64 -6.22 -0.43 -13.20
N ILE A 65 -6.50 -0.89 -14.42
CA ILE A 65 -5.67 -0.67 -15.61
C ILE A 65 -6.59 -0.26 -16.78
N PRO A 66 -6.71 1.05 -17.08
CA PRO A 66 -7.65 1.52 -18.10
C PRO A 66 -7.08 1.49 -19.53
N ASN A 67 -5.75 1.47 -19.68
CA ASN A 67 -5.07 1.67 -20.96
C ASN A 67 -4.58 0.35 -21.58
N GLN A 68 -4.75 0.21 -22.90
CA GLN A 68 -4.28 -0.96 -23.64
C GLN A 68 -2.75 -1.04 -23.73
N THR A 69 -2.10 0.10 -23.94
CA THR A 69 -0.64 0.24 -24.09
C THR A 69 -0.12 1.46 -23.32
N GLY A 70 1.21 1.61 -23.24
CA GLY A 70 1.84 2.76 -22.60
C GLY A 70 1.85 2.67 -21.06
N THR A 71 1.70 3.82 -20.42
CA THR A 71 1.87 4.00 -18.98
C THR A 71 0.67 4.77 -18.42
N ARG A 72 0.00 4.20 -17.42
CA ARG A 72 -1.08 4.87 -16.68
C ARG A 72 -0.54 6.04 -15.84
N LEU A 73 -1.42 6.96 -15.45
CA LEU A 73 -1.07 8.16 -14.67
C LEU A 73 -0.30 7.86 -13.38
N PRO A 74 -0.78 6.98 -12.46
CA PRO A 74 -0.05 6.59 -11.25
C PRO A 74 1.40 6.19 -11.51
N ASP A 75 1.66 5.41 -12.56
CA ASP A 75 2.99 4.90 -12.88
C ASP A 75 3.95 5.99 -13.38
N LYS A 76 3.41 7.01 -14.07
CA LYS A 76 4.18 8.20 -14.44
C LYS A 76 4.50 9.04 -13.21
N LEU A 77 3.54 9.19 -12.30
CA LEU A 77 3.70 9.99 -11.08
C LEU A 77 4.69 9.34 -10.10
N THR A 78 4.69 8.02 -9.96
CA THR A 78 5.74 7.32 -9.20
C THR A 78 7.12 7.58 -9.78
N HIS A 79 7.31 7.52 -11.10
CA HIS A 79 8.59 7.91 -11.69
C HIS A 79 8.96 9.37 -11.42
N LYS A 80 8.01 10.31 -11.58
CA LYS A 80 8.23 11.75 -11.36
C LYS A 80 8.69 12.03 -9.93
N TYR A 81 7.98 11.49 -8.93
CA TYR A 81 8.22 11.84 -7.53
C TYR A 81 9.21 10.92 -6.82
N PHE A 82 9.30 9.66 -7.26
CA PHE A 82 10.08 8.61 -6.59
C PHE A 82 11.27 8.07 -7.39
N GLY A 83 11.45 8.50 -8.64
CA GLY A 83 12.57 8.08 -9.49
C GLY A 83 13.95 8.34 -8.88
N ARG A 84 14.13 9.49 -8.20
CA ARG A 84 15.39 9.83 -7.50
C ARG A 84 15.78 8.84 -6.39
N TYR A 85 14.80 8.16 -5.80
CA TYR A 85 14.99 7.14 -4.77
C TYR A 85 15.12 5.73 -5.35
N HIS A 86 15.08 5.60 -6.68
CA HIS A 86 15.00 4.35 -7.41
C HIS A 86 13.70 3.57 -7.13
N ALA A 87 12.62 4.28 -6.79
CA ALA A 87 11.31 3.71 -6.42
C ALA A 87 10.21 4.03 -7.46
N GLY A 88 10.55 4.02 -8.76
CA GLY A 88 9.57 4.09 -9.84
C GLY A 88 9.01 2.71 -10.16
N CYS A 89 7.69 2.59 -10.40
CA CYS A 89 7.08 1.31 -10.74
C CYS A 89 7.19 1.00 -12.24
N TYR A 90 7.08 -0.26 -12.63
CA TYR A 90 7.01 -0.63 -14.05
C TYR A 90 5.65 -0.26 -14.64
N PRO A 91 5.58 0.25 -15.89
CA PRO A 91 4.32 0.59 -16.54
C PRO A 91 3.34 -0.60 -16.64
N ALA A 92 2.14 -0.41 -16.10
CA ALA A 92 0.99 -1.28 -16.25
C ALA A 92 0.13 -0.84 -17.45
N ASN A 93 -0.30 -1.84 -18.23
CA ASN A 93 -1.26 -1.71 -19.33
C ASN A 93 -1.85 -3.10 -19.64
N LEU A 94 -3.00 -3.15 -20.31
CA LEU A 94 -3.74 -4.40 -20.54
C LEU A 94 -2.99 -5.40 -21.45
N ASN A 95 -2.04 -4.94 -22.27
CA ASN A 95 -1.17 -5.84 -23.05
C ASN A 95 -0.07 -6.52 -22.21
N ARG A 96 0.07 -6.21 -20.92
CA ARG A 96 1.01 -6.91 -20.05
C ARG A 96 0.44 -8.27 -19.63
N PRO A 97 1.25 -9.33 -19.58
CA PRO A 97 0.76 -10.68 -19.25
C PRO A 97 0.26 -10.85 -17.82
N PHE A 98 0.54 -9.90 -16.91
CA PHE A 98 -0.02 -9.91 -15.55
C PHE A 98 -1.37 -9.19 -15.44
N ALA A 99 -1.74 -8.37 -16.43
CA ALA A 99 -2.83 -7.41 -16.29
C ALA A 99 -4.18 -8.09 -16.01
N GLN A 100 -4.45 -9.22 -16.69
CA GLN A 100 -5.70 -9.95 -16.48
C GLN A 100 -5.81 -10.47 -15.04
N LYS A 101 -4.72 -11.02 -14.48
CA LYS A 101 -4.69 -11.55 -13.11
C LYS A 101 -4.91 -10.44 -12.08
N THR A 102 -4.20 -9.32 -12.22
CA THR A 102 -4.26 -8.24 -11.23
C THR A 102 -5.60 -7.50 -11.26
N VAL A 103 -6.18 -7.27 -12.44
CA VAL A 103 -7.51 -6.66 -12.59
C VAL A 103 -8.60 -7.60 -12.08
N ASN A 104 -8.56 -8.88 -12.44
CA ASN A 104 -9.54 -9.86 -11.93
C ASN A 104 -9.50 -9.95 -10.40
N PHE A 105 -8.31 -9.86 -9.79
CA PHE A 105 -8.20 -9.83 -8.33
C PHE A 105 -8.97 -8.66 -7.72
N GLY A 106 -8.79 -7.44 -8.23
CA GLY A 106 -9.55 -6.26 -7.77
C GLY A 106 -11.06 -6.37 -8.01
N MET A 107 -11.47 -6.99 -9.13
CA MET A 107 -12.88 -7.30 -9.39
C MET A 107 -13.45 -8.31 -8.39
N SER A 108 -12.70 -9.36 -8.04
CA SER A 108 -13.10 -10.33 -7.01
C SER A 108 -13.26 -9.67 -5.64
N LEU A 109 -12.38 -8.74 -5.27
CA LEU A 109 -12.54 -7.94 -4.06
C LEU A 109 -13.80 -7.07 -4.12
N THR A 110 -14.09 -6.45 -5.27
CA THR A 110 -15.32 -5.66 -5.48
C THR A 110 -16.57 -6.53 -5.31
N ALA A 111 -16.58 -7.74 -5.87
CA ALA A 111 -17.68 -8.69 -5.71
C ALA A 111 -17.90 -9.11 -4.24
N LYS A 112 -16.85 -9.06 -3.41
CA LYS A 112 -16.89 -9.27 -1.95
C LYS A 112 -17.20 -8.01 -1.14
N GLY A 113 -17.61 -6.92 -1.81
CA GLY A 113 -18.03 -5.67 -1.19
C GLY A 113 -16.90 -4.73 -0.80
N PHE A 114 -15.67 -4.93 -1.27
CA PHE A 114 -14.57 -4.00 -1.05
C PHE A 114 -14.54 -2.91 -2.12
N ILE A 115 -14.79 -1.67 -1.71
CA ILE A 115 -14.90 -0.52 -2.62
C ILE A 115 -13.52 0.11 -2.81
N HIS A 116 -13.16 0.47 -4.04
CA HIS A 116 -11.96 1.27 -4.31
C HIS A 116 -12.02 2.61 -3.57
N ALA A 117 -10.99 2.90 -2.78
CA ALA A 117 -10.93 4.09 -1.93
C ALA A 117 -9.72 4.99 -2.23
N PRO A 118 -9.66 5.65 -3.41
CA PRO A 118 -8.69 6.73 -3.66
C PRO A 118 -8.96 7.96 -2.77
N THR A 119 -10.14 8.03 -2.16
CA THR A 119 -10.52 8.99 -1.12
C THR A 119 -11.20 8.26 0.02
N ILE A 120 -11.04 8.76 1.25
CA ILE A 120 -11.60 8.18 2.48
C ILE A 120 -11.72 9.28 3.53
N GLU A 121 -12.80 9.22 4.30
CA GLU A 121 -12.89 9.90 5.59
C GLU A 121 -12.09 9.11 6.64
N PRO A 122 -11.06 9.70 7.27
CA PRO A 122 -10.20 8.98 8.20
C PRO A 122 -10.97 8.30 9.32
N GLN A 123 -10.49 7.11 9.69
CA GLN A 123 -10.95 6.30 10.80
C GLN A 123 -12.41 5.82 10.70
N GLN A 124 -13.06 5.97 9.55
CA GLN A 124 -14.42 5.46 9.34
C GLN A 124 -14.40 3.96 9.04
N PRO A 125 -15.26 3.15 9.69
CA PRO A 125 -15.37 1.73 9.37
C PRO A 125 -15.93 1.56 7.95
N GLY A 126 -15.45 0.54 7.25
CA GLY A 126 -15.93 0.21 5.92
C GLY A 126 -15.20 -0.99 5.34
N ARG A 127 -15.54 -1.37 4.11
CA ARG A 127 -14.86 -2.39 3.33
C ARG A 127 -14.23 -1.74 2.12
N PHE A 128 -12.91 -1.57 2.17
CA PHE A 128 -12.16 -0.81 1.17
C PHE A 128 -11.08 -1.66 0.51
N GLN A 129 -10.73 -1.32 -0.71
CA GLN A 129 -9.52 -1.79 -1.37
C GLN A 129 -8.71 -0.62 -1.94
N ILE A 130 -7.39 -0.75 -1.90
CA ILE A 130 -6.45 0.21 -2.48
C ILE A 130 -5.29 -0.52 -3.14
N GLU A 131 -4.77 0.07 -4.19
CA GLU A 131 -3.45 -0.29 -4.69
C GLU A 131 -2.38 0.50 -3.92
N VAL A 132 -1.33 -0.20 -3.53
CA VAL A 132 -0.17 0.35 -2.82
C VAL A 132 1.12 -0.01 -3.54
N TYR A 133 2.20 0.64 -3.17
CA TYR A 133 3.53 0.30 -3.67
C TYR A 133 4.57 0.37 -2.54
N PRO A 134 5.07 -0.78 -2.04
CA PRO A 134 5.95 -0.85 -0.86
C PRO A 134 7.25 -0.04 -0.99
N HIS A 135 7.89 -0.02 -2.16
CA HIS A 135 9.19 0.66 -2.30
C HIS A 135 9.14 2.17 -1.98
N PRO A 136 8.24 2.98 -2.57
CA PRO A 136 8.02 4.36 -2.16
C PRO A 136 7.63 4.52 -0.68
N ALA A 137 6.79 3.62 -0.15
CA ALA A 137 6.35 3.68 1.23
C ALA A 137 7.51 3.47 2.21
N ILE A 138 8.36 2.47 1.98
CA ILE A 138 9.58 2.18 2.76
C ILE A 138 10.51 3.40 2.74
N VAL A 139 10.71 4.02 1.57
CA VAL A 139 11.54 5.23 1.45
C VAL A 139 10.99 6.37 2.30
N ASN A 140 9.67 6.59 2.28
CA ASN A 140 9.05 7.71 2.96
C ASN A 140 8.88 7.51 4.47
N LEU A 141 8.40 6.33 4.89
CA LEU A 141 8.21 5.97 6.29
C LEU A 141 9.54 5.90 7.04
N PHE A 142 10.58 5.36 6.41
CA PHE A 142 11.89 5.17 7.06
C PHE A 142 12.91 6.26 6.70
N GLY A 143 12.49 7.29 5.96
CA GLY A 143 13.34 8.45 5.63
C GLY A 143 14.56 8.12 4.76
N LEU A 144 14.50 7.05 3.96
CA LEU A 144 15.65 6.59 3.18
C LEU A 144 15.97 7.51 1.99
N GLU A 145 17.22 7.47 1.55
CA GLU A 145 17.67 8.17 0.33
C GLU A 145 17.50 7.35 -0.94
N LYS A 146 17.40 6.02 -0.83
CA LYS A 146 17.14 5.07 -1.92
C LYS A 146 16.44 3.83 -1.39
N ILE A 147 15.84 3.04 -2.27
CA ILE A 147 15.27 1.73 -1.91
C ILE A 147 16.33 0.78 -1.34
N LEU A 148 15.88 -0.13 -0.48
CA LEU A 148 16.65 -1.31 -0.09
C LEU A 148 16.62 -2.34 -1.22
N LYS A 149 17.76 -2.92 -1.57
CA LYS A 149 17.90 -3.79 -2.75
C LYS A 149 17.76 -5.29 -2.42
N TYR A 150 16.66 -5.65 -1.77
CA TYR A 150 16.43 -7.05 -1.35
C TYR A 150 15.80 -7.95 -2.43
N LYS A 151 15.24 -7.41 -3.53
CA LYS A 151 14.58 -8.21 -4.59
C LYS A 151 15.51 -8.75 -5.69
N LYS A 152 16.74 -8.23 -5.84
CA LYS A 152 17.68 -8.62 -6.93
C LYS A 152 19.13 -8.65 -6.44
N GLY A 153 19.92 -9.61 -6.92
CA GLY A 153 21.34 -9.74 -6.57
C GLY A 153 21.67 -11.10 -5.96
N LYS A 154 22.88 -11.22 -5.40
CA LYS A 154 23.34 -12.44 -4.73
C LYS A 154 22.59 -12.64 -3.41
N LEU A 155 22.48 -13.89 -2.96
CA LEU A 155 21.77 -14.24 -1.71
C LEU A 155 22.25 -13.41 -0.52
N ALA A 156 23.56 -13.26 -0.33
CA ALA A 156 24.13 -12.52 0.79
C ALA A 156 23.75 -11.02 0.78
N ASP A 157 23.84 -10.38 -0.38
CA ASP A 157 23.49 -8.96 -0.55
C ASP A 157 22.00 -8.73 -0.29
N ARG A 158 21.15 -9.58 -0.87
CA ARG A 158 19.69 -9.53 -0.67
C ARG A 158 19.32 -9.76 0.79
N LYS A 159 19.93 -10.75 1.45
CA LYS A 159 19.71 -11.05 2.87
C LYS A 159 20.06 -9.84 3.73
N SER A 160 21.21 -9.22 3.51
CA SER A 160 21.64 -8.02 4.24
C SER A 160 20.62 -6.88 4.12
N GLU A 161 20.16 -6.58 2.90
CA GLU A 161 19.15 -5.53 2.67
C GLU A 161 17.78 -5.88 3.26
N LEU A 162 17.39 -7.16 3.26
CA LEU A 162 16.14 -7.63 3.85
C LEU A 162 16.16 -7.55 5.39
N LEU A 163 17.30 -7.86 6.01
CA LEU A 163 17.49 -7.70 7.46
C LEU A 163 17.43 -6.22 7.87
N LYS A 164 17.92 -5.30 7.03
CA LYS A 164 17.72 -3.86 7.26
C LYS A 164 16.24 -3.48 7.24
N LEU A 165 15.47 -4.00 6.27
CA LEU A 165 14.02 -3.77 6.22
C LEU A 165 13.33 -4.26 7.50
N HIS A 166 13.66 -5.48 7.95
CA HIS A 166 13.16 -6.03 9.20
C HIS A 166 13.49 -5.12 10.40
N GLN A 167 14.74 -4.64 10.50
CA GLN A 167 15.17 -3.71 11.56
C GLN A 167 14.43 -2.37 11.50
N TYR A 168 14.21 -1.80 10.31
CA TYR A 168 13.43 -0.57 10.19
C TYR A 168 11.98 -0.75 10.63
N ILE A 169 11.37 -1.90 10.33
CA ILE A 169 10.00 -2.21 10.76
C ILE A 169 9.90 -2.19 12.29
N ILE A 170 10.77 -2.93 12.99
CA ILE A 170 10.73 -3.03 14.46
C ILE A 170 11.08 -1.70 15.14
N ASN A 171 11.99 -0.91 14.56
CA ASN A 171 12.48 0.32 15.18
C ASN A 171 11.63 1.55 14.90
N ILE A 172 10.97 1.59 13.73
CA ILE A 172 10.24 2.78 13.28
C ILE A 172 8.74 2.59 13.41
N LEU A 173 8.15 1.48 12.94
CA LEU A 173 6.68 1.32 12.96
C LEU A 173 6.10 1.23 14.38
N THR A 174 6.92 0.85 15.37
CA THR A 174 6.60 0.89 16.80
C THR A 174 6.55 2.31 17.38
N THR A 175 7.05 3.32 16.63
CA THR A 175 7.11 4.73 17.05
C THR A 175 6.15 5.64 16.29
N LEU A 176 5.59 5.14 15.19
CA LEU A 176 4.60 5.87 14.39
C LEU A 176 3.20 5.70 14.97
N GLU A 177 2.28 6.52 14.49
CA GLU A 177 0.85 6.39 14.76
C GLU A 177 0.15 6.11 13.42
N PRO A 178 -0.70 5.07 13.30
CA PRO A 178 -0.97 4.05 14.32
C PRO A 178 0.26 3.18 14.61
N THR A 179 0.51 2.93 15.89
CA THR A 179 1.65 2.14 16.36
C THR A 179 1.46 0.67 16.04
N LEU A 180 2.50 0.01 15.50
CA LEU A 180 2.56 -1.43 15.34
C LEU A 180 3.19 -2.07 16.57
N GLU A 181 2.42 -2.88 17.31
CA GLU A 181 2.96 -3.78 18.33
C GLU A 181 3.52 -5.03 17.66
N ILE A 182 4.83 -5.21 17.77
CA ILE A 182 5.55 -6.30 17.15
C ILE A 182 6.75 -6.67 18.01
N SER A 183 7.03 -7.97 18.12
CA SER A 183 8.24 -8.46 18.78
C SER A 183 9.41 -8.51 17.81
N GLU A 184 10.64 -8.48 18.31
CA GLU A 184 11.83 -8.58 17.45
C GLU A 184 11.92 -9.92 16.71
N ASN A 185 11.28 -10.97 17.22
CA ASN A 185 11.29 -12.32 16.69
C ASN A 185 10.00 -12.71 15.94
N PHE A 186 9.20 -11.74 15.49
CA PHE A 186 7.96 -12.02 14.74
C PHE A 186 8.20 -12.79 13.43
N LEU A 187 9.44 -12.76 12.92
CA LEU A 187 9.90 -13.57 11.80
C LEU A 187 11.22 -14.26 12.14
N ASP A 188 11.34 -15.50 11.67
CA ASP A 188 12.56 -16.29 11.78
C ASP A 188 13.55 -15.90 10.68
N THR A 189 14.30 -14.83 10.93
CA THR A 189 15.28 -14.29 9.98
C THR A 189 16.62 -15.04 10.00
N GLU A 190 16.87 -15.86 11.02
CA GLU A 190 18.09 -16.66 11.16
C GLU A 190 18.13 -17.78 10.12
N ASN A 191 16.97 -18.37 9.81
CA ASN A 191 16.82 -19.48 8.85
C ASN A 191 16.82 -19.07 7.36
N ILE A 192 17.18 -17.82 7.05
CA ILE A 192 17.40 -17.37 5.65
C ILE A 192 18.74 -17.92 5.15
N ASN A 193 18.72 -19.14 4.61
CA ASN A 193 19.88 -19.88 4.09
C ASN A 193 19.81 -20.18 2.59
N SER A 194 18.71 -19.85 1.92
CA SER A 194 18.49 -20.11 0.49
C SER A 194 17.67 -18.99 -0.16
N ILE A 195 17.62 -18.97 -1.48
CA ILE A 195 16.76 -18.02 -2.22
C ILE A 195 15.28 -18.27 -1.92
N ALA A 196 14.88 -19.52 -1.67
CA ALA A 196 13.50 -19.87 -1.37
C ALA A 196 13.06 -19.32 0.01
N THR A 197 13.86 -19.56 1.05
CA THR A 197 13.56 -19.03 2.41
C THR A 197 13.67 -17.52 2.47
N LEU A 198 14.58 -16.93 1.69
CA LEU A 198 14.65 -15.48 1.50
C LEU A 198 13.37 -14.94 0.86
N LYS A 199 12.87 -15.58 -0.21
CA LYS A 199 11.68 -15.10 -0.92
C LYS A 199 10.42 -15.17 -0.04
N ILE A 200 10.26 -16.22 0.76
CA ILE A 200 9.17 -16.31 1.75
C ILE A 200 9.24 -15.15 2.76
N THR A 201 10.44 -14.84 3.26
CA THR A 201 10.63 -13.74 4.21
C THR A 201 10.38 -12.38 3.54
N GLU A 202 10.84 -12.20 2.30
CA GLU A 202 10.58 -11.02 1.47
C GLU A 202 9.07 -10.80 1.29
N ASP A 203 8.34 -11.83 0.85
CA ASP A 203 6.89 -11.76 0.62
C ASP A 203 6.14 -11.38 1.91
N LYS A 204 6.51 -11.96 3.06
CA LYS A 204 5.91 -11.63 4.36
C LYS A 204 6.20 -10.19 4.81
N LEU A 205 7.43 -9.70 4.61
CA LEU A 205 7.77 -8.33 4.98
C LEU A 205 7.09 -7.31 4.06
N ASP A 206 7.05 -7.56 2.75
CA ASP A 206 6.36 -6.69 1.79
C ASP A 206 4.85 -6.65 2.04
N SER A 207 4.23 -7.79 2.38
CA SER A 207 2.81 -7.83 2.74
C SER A 207 2.50 -7.11 4.06
N LEU A 208 3.38 -7.19 5.06
CA LEU A 208 3.26 -6.40 6.29
C LEU A 208 3.32 -4.90 5.99
N ILE A 209 4.25 -4.48 5.13
CA ILE A 209 4.31 -3.08 4.67
C ILE A 209 3.02 -2.69 3.95
N CYS A 210 2.48 -3.54 3.07
CA CYS A 210 1.19 -3.29 2.41
C CYS A 210 0.07 -3.07 3.44
N ALA A 211 -0.04 -3.96 4.43
CA ALA A 211 -1.06 -3.86 5.48
C ALA A 211 -0.91 -2.57 6.27
N TYR A 212 0.33 -2.19 6.60
CA TYR A 212 0.63 -0.95 7.32
C TYR A 212 0.28 0.29 6.49
N ILE A 213 0.55 0.31 5.18
CA ILE A 213 0.11 1.41 4.30
C ILE A 213 -1.41 1.53 4.34
N GLY A 214 -2.14 0.41 4.28
CA GLY A 214 -3.59 0.39 4.42
C GLY A 214 -4.08 0.99 5.74
N ALA A 215 -3.45 0.61 6.85
CA ALA A 215 -3.75 1.17 8.17
C ALA A 215 -3.45 2.67 8.25
N TYR A 216 -2.30 3.09 7.71
CA TYR A 216 -1.84 4.48 7.71
C TYR A 216 -2.73 5.38 6.83
N TRP A 217 -3.21 4.85 5.69
CA TRP A 217 -4.19 5.52 4.84
C TRP A 217 -5.53 5.69 5.54
N TRP A 218 -6.05 4.62 6.15
CA TRP A 218 -7.29 4.69 6.92
C TRP A 218 -7.19 5.66 8.09
N TYR A 219 -6.07 5.67 8.81
CA TYR A 219 -5.92 6.47 10.02
C TYR A 219 -5.82 7.96 9.75
N TRP A 220 -5.05 8.35 8.73
CA TRP A 220 -4.72 9.76 8.45
C TRP A 220 -5.40 10.34 7.22
N GLY A 221 -5.88 9.49 6.30
CA GLY A 221 -6.30 9.91 4.96
C GLY A 221 -5.22 10.75 4.29
N GLN A 222 -5.64 11.80 3.60
CA GLN A 222 -4.76 12.70 2.85
C GLN A 222 -3.86 13.59 3.73
N ALA A 223 -4.04 13.61 5.06
CA ALA A 223 -3.21 14.43 5.94
C ALA A 223 -1.75 13.95 6.03
N LYS A 224 -1.51 12.66 5.74
CA LYS A 224 -0.19 12.00 5.79
C LYS A 224 0.06 11.06 4.61
N ASN A 225 -0.76 11.10 3.57
CA ASN A 225 -0.63 10.20 2.43
C ASN A 225 -0.82 10.95 1.12
N LEU A 226 -0.09 10.48 0.10
CA LEU A 226 -0.25 10.87 -1.29
C LEU A 226 -1.14 9.84 -2.00
N VAL A 227 -1.99 10.34 -2.90
CA VAL A 227 -2.72 9.52 -3.86
C VAL A 227 -2.24 9.90 -5.25
N LEU A 228 -1.58 8.97 -5.92
CA LEU A 228 -1.04 9.19 -7.25
C LEU A 228 -2.04 8.67 -8.27
N GLY A 229 -2.76 9.55 -8.96
CA GLY A 229 -3.83 9.16 -9.90
C GLY A 229 -5.22 9.25 -9.28
N ASP A 230 -6.18 8.52 -9.86
CA ASP A 230 -7.59 8.51 -9.47
C ASP A 230 -8.28 7.19 -9.86
N ASP A 231 -9.57 7.05 -9.57
CA ASP A 231 -10.36 5.86 -9.92
C ASP A 231 -10.47 5.61 -11.43
N THR A 232 -10.39 6.66 -12.27
CA THR A 232 -10.48 6.53 -13.73
C THR A 232 -9.17 6.10 -14.38
N THR A 233 -8.04 6.56 -13.84
CA THR A 233 -6.70 6.32 -14.39
C THR A 233 -5.96 5.17 -13.68
N GLY A 234 -6.55 4.64 -12.61
CA GLY A 234 -5.88 3.87 -11.58
C GLY A 234 -5.15 4.79 -10.60
N TYR A 235 -4.89 4.30 -9.40
CA TYR A 235 -4.23 5.09 -8.36
C TYR A 235 -3.27 4.25 -7.52
N ILE A 236 -2.29 4.90 -6.89
CA ILE A 236 -1.42 4.29 -5.88
C ILE A 236 -1.46 5.16 -4.63
N VAL A 237 -1.74 4.56 -3.48
CA VAL A 237 -1.62 5.24 -2.18
C VAL A 237 -0.21 5.03 -1.63
N VAL A 238 0.43 6.12 -1.22
CA VAL A 238 1.79 6.12 -0.65
C VAL A 238 1.82 7.03 0.58
N PRO A 239 2.34 6.60 1.73
CA PRO A 239 2.59 7.49 2.87
C PRO A 239 3.46 8.68 2.46
N GLU A 240 3.11 9.88 2.92
CA GLU A 240 3.96 11.06 2.74
C GLU A 240 5.27 10.88 3.51
N ARG A 241 6.35 11.46 2.97
CA ARG A 241 7.63 11.46 3.66
C ARG A 241 7.48 12.17 4.99
N LEU A 242 7.86 11.51 6.08
CA LEU A 242 7.88 12.12 7.40
C LEU A 242 8.82 13.33 7.36
N ALA A 243 8.34 14.48 7.82
CA ALA A 243 9.20 15.65 7.97
C ALA A 243 10.35 15.27 8.92
N PRO A 244 11.60 15.70 8.65
CA PRO A 244 12.70 15.48 9.58
C PRO A 244 12.29 15.96 10.98
N LEU A 245 12.60 15.18 12.01
CA LEU A 245 12.40 15.59 13.41
C LEU A 245 13.27 16.83 13.66
N ARG A 246 12.62 18.00 13.54
CA ARG A 246 13.09 19.39 13.69
C ARG A 246 14.03 19.93 12.61
N GLY A 247 13.58 21.02 11.97
CA GLY A 247 14.46 22.08 11.48
C GLY A 247 14.58 22.29 9.98
N SER A 248 13.51 22.23 9.18
CA SER A 248 13.41 23.09 7.98
C SER A 248 12.03 22.99 7.34
N GLN A 249 11.40 24.16 7.18
CA GLN A 249 10.22 24.30 6.33
C GLN A 249 10.64 24.13 4.88
N ASN A 250 10.02 23.18 4.17
CA ASN A 250 10.01 23.22 2.71
C ASN A 250 8.58 23.06 2.22
N SER A 251 7.91 24.22 2.10
CA SER A 251 6.51 24.40 1.72
C SER A 251 6.22 24.20 0.21
N LYS A 252 7.15 23.62 -0.56
CA LYS A 252 6.99 23.44 -2.01
C LYS A 252 6.36 22.12 -2.46
N PHE A 253 6.26 21.10 -1.58
CA PHE A 253 5.71 19.78 -1.96
C PHE A 253 4.17 19.72 -1.93
N LYS A 254 3.51 20.58 -1.15
CA LYS A 254 2.05 20.54 -0.96
C LYS A 254 1.25 21.05 -2.17
N SER A 255 1.86 21.83 -3.06
CA SER A 255 1.14 22.53 -4.14
C SER A 255 0.95 21.70 -5.42
N GLU A 256 1.70 20.61 -5.61
CA GLU A 256 1.59 19.76 -6.81
C GLU A 256 0.95 18.38 -6.55
N CYS A 257 0.74 18.00 -5.29
CA CYS A 257 0.23 16.67 -4.91
C CYS A 257 -1.26 16.63 -4.51
N VAL A 258 -1.99 17.76 -4.56
CA VAL A 258 -3.46 17.78 -4.42
C VAL A 258 -4.04 18.84 -5.36
N ILE A 259 -5.03 18.47 -6.19
CA ILE A 259 -6.30 19.18 -6.48
C ILE A 259 -6.89 18.66 -7.81
N LEU A 260 -7.69 17.60 -7.77
CA LEU A 260 -9.00 17.63 -8.43
C LEU A 260 -10.01 17.94 -7.34
N ARG A 261 -10.29 19.23 -7.13
CA ARG A 261 -11.51 19.65 -6.44
C ARG A 261 -12.63 19.37 -7.42
N GLY A 262 -13.44 18.33 -7.16
CA GLY A 262 -14.73 18.18 -7.83
C GLY A 262 -15.54 19.47 -7.69
N PRO A 263 -16.36 19.84 -8.70
CA PRO A 263 -17.06 21.11 -8.69
C PRO A 263 -18.01 21.17 -7.48
N GLN A 264 -17.75 22.12 -6.57
CA GLN A 264 -18.76 22.52 -5.59
C GLN A 264 -19.88 23.20 -6.37
N ASN A 265 -21.02 22.52 -6.46
CA ASN A 265 -22.28 23.11 -6.88
C ASN A 265 -22.64 24.24 -5.90
N VAL A 266 -22.24 25.46 -6.24
CA VAL A 266 -22.78 26.67 -5.63
C VAL A 266 -24.24 26.77 -6.06
N ARG A 267 -25.15 26.35 -5.19
CA ARG A 267 -26.56 26.73 -5.27
C ARG A 267 -26.59 28.26 -5.22
N ARG A 268 -26.88 28.91 -6.35
CA ARG A 268 -27.33 30.30 -6.37
C ARG A 268 -28.70 30.35 -5.72
N THR A 269 -28.77 30.86 -4.50
CA THR A 269 -29.97 31.47 -3.95
C THR A 269 -30.27 32.71 -4.79
N SER A 270 -31.40 32.70 -5.49
CA SER A 270 -31.95 33.87 -6.16
C SER A 270 -32.74 34.67 -5.14
N ASP A 271 -32.12 35.70 -4.58
CA ASP A 271 -32.83 36.82 -3.97
C ASP A 271 -32.77 37.99 -4.97
N SER A 272 -33.91 38.28 -5.60
CA SER A 272 -34.16 39.57 -6.24
C SER A 272 -35.57 40.01 -5.89
N GLN A 273 -35.65 40.91 -4.91
CA GLN A 273 -36.81 41.77 -4.67
C GLN A 273 -36.55 43.17 -5.28
N LYS A 274 -37.64 43.79 -5.74
CA LYS A 274 -37.85 45.18 -6.21
C LYS A 274 -37.43 45.41 -7.67
N TYR A 275 -38.30 45.83 -8.59
CA TYR A 275 -39.51 46.68 -8.53
C TYR A 275 -40.67 46.10 -9.33
#